data_AF-A0A268RII3-F1
#
_entry.id   AF-A0A268RII3-F1
#
_cell.length_a   1.000
_cell.length_b   1.000
_cell.length_c   1.000
_cell.angle_alpha   90.00
_cell.angle_beta   90.00
_cell.angle_gamma   90.00
#
_symmetry.space_group_name_H-M   'P 1'
#
loop_
_entity.id
_entity.type
_entity.pdbx_description
1 polymer ?
#
loop_
_entity_poly.entity_id
_entity_poly.type
_entity_poly.pdbx_seq_one_letter_code
_entity_poly.pdbx_strand_id
1 'polypeptide(L)'
;MNYELHGEEVTPFLNSLIEEENTTYFDNFFHQTAQGKTADAEFILENSLYGLPQGSAFTTKGMNTYNAAPAILKDKGYTSAVFHGNSGSFWNRNEIYKSFGYDNFFDADYYD
;
A
#
# COMPACT_ATOMS: atom_id res chain seq x y z
N MET A 1 -13.46 2.42 14.66
CA MET A 1 -13.88 3.80 14.34
C MET A 1 -14.75 4.32 15.47
N ASN A 2 -14.86 5.64 15.62
CA ASN A 2 -15.67 6.30 16.67
C ASN A 2 -15.22 5.95 18.10
N TYR A 3 -13.93 5.71 18.30
CA TYR A 3 -13.38 5.48 19.64
C TYR A 3 -13.01 6.81 20.29
N GLU A 4 -13.39 6.96 21.56
CA GLU A 4 -13.09 8.11 22.39
C GLU A 4 -12.12 7.74 23.52
N LEU A 5 -11.19 8.64 23.81
CA LEU A 5 -10.29 8.55 24.95
C LEU A 5 -10.45 9.82 25.79
N HIS A 6 -10.88 9.67 27.04
CA HIS A 6 -11.15 10.79 27.96
C HIS A 6 -12.17 11.81 27.44
N GLY A 7 -13.13 11.38 26.61
CA GLY A 7 -14.17 12.23 26.03
C GLY A 7 -13.73 12.98 24.77
N GLU A 8 -12.55 12.67 24.23
CA GLU A 8 -12.08 13.19 22.94
C GLU A 8 -12.00 12.05 21.92
N GLU A 9 -12.51 12.30 20.71
CA GLU A 9 -12.38 11.36 19.60
C GLU A 9 -10.90 11.17 19.22
N VAL A 10 -10.47 9.91 19.07
CA VAL A 10 -9.08 9.62 18.71
C VAL A 10 -8.79 9.91 17.23
N THR A 11 -9.78 9.75 16.35
CA THR A 11 -9.65 9.94 14.89
C THR A 11 -10.79 10.77 14.29
N PRO A 12 -11.00 12.03 14.73
CA PRO A 12 -12.21 12.78 14.39
C PRO A 12 -12.42 13.00 12.89
N PHE A 13 -11.34 13.27 12.15
CA PHE A 13 -11.41 13.41 10.69
C PHE A 13 -11.76 12.10 9.98
N LEU A 14 -11.25 10.95 10.46
CA LEU A 14 -11.62 9.66 9.86
C LEU A 14 -13.05 9.27 10.21
N ASN A 15 -13.54 9.65 11.40
CA ASN A 15 -14.93 9.44 11.79
C ASN A 15 -15.85 10.28 10.88
N SER A 16 -15.51 11.55 10.61
CA SER A 16 -16.32 12.40 9.71
C SER A 16 -16.36 11.85 8.28
N LEU A 17 -15.27 11.27 7.76
CA LEU A 17 -15.28 10.65 6.43
C LEU A 17 -16.28 9.50 6.29
N ILE A 18 -16.59 8.77 7.37
CA ILE A 18 -17.56 7.67 7.33
C ILE A 18 -18.99 8.18 7.14
N GLU A 19 -19.27 9.41 7.57
CA GLU A 19 -20.58 10.04 7.48
C GLU A 19 -20.79 10.80 6.16
N GLU A 20 -19.71 11.06 5.40
CA GLU A 20 -19.76 11.74 4.11
C GLU A 20 -20.56 10.93 3.07
N GLU A 21 -21.52 11.58 2.40
CA GLU A 21 -22.44 10.93 1.45
C GLU A 21 -21.72 10.23 0.27
N ASN A 22 -20.54 10.73 -0.09
CA ASN A 22 -19.74 10.22 -1.20
C ASN A 22 -18.68 9.18 -0.77
N THR A 23 -18.64 8.80 0.50
CA THR A 23 -17.72 7.79 1.02
C THR A 23 -18.43 6.47 1.25
N THR A 24 -17.87 5.38 0.73
CA THR A 24 -18.30 4.03 1.09
C THR A 24 -17.34 3.44 2.11
N TYR A 25 -17.83 3.18 3.31
CA TYR A 25 -17.05 2.59 4.40
C TYR A 25 -17.37 1.09 4.58
N PHE A 26 -16.32 0.28 4.78
CA PHE A 26 -16.42 -1.15 5.03
C PHE A 26 -15.91 -1.45 6.44
N ASP A 27 -16.83 -1.72 7.37
CA ASP A 27 -16.53 -2.04 8.78
C ASP A 27 -16.11 -3.49 9.00
N ASN A 28 -16.32 -4.34 8.00
CA ASN A 28 -15.96 -5.76 7.98
C ASN A 28 -14.83 -6.05 6.98
N PHE A 29 -13.83 -5.18 6.92
CA PHE A 29 -12.60 -5.35 6.12
C PHE A 29 -11.45 -5.86 6.98
N PHE A 30 -10.76 -6.92 6.54
CA PHE A 30 -9.68 -7.56 7.28
C PHE A 30 -8.37 -7.52 6.50
N HIS A 31 -7.28 -7.18 7.19
CA HIS A 31 -5.94 -7.33 6.60
C HIS A 31 -5.59 -8.82 6.49
N GLN A 32 -4.79 -9.18 5.48
CA GLN A 32 -4.38 -10.57 5.22
C GLN A 32 -2.85 -10.73 5.21
N THR A 33 -2.16 -9.85 5.93
CA THR A 33 -0.70 -9.76 6.00
C THR A 33 -0.09 -10.80 6.95
N ALA A 34 1.18 -11.16 6.73
CA ALA A 34 1.94 -12.03 7.61
C ALA A 34 3.24 -11.35 8.10
N GLN A 35 4.40 -11.95 7.85
CA GLN A 35 5.71 -11.45 8.30
C GLN A 35 6.22 -10.25 7.49
N GLY A 36 5.73 -10.05 6.26
CA GLY A 36 6.07 -8.90 5.43
C GLY A 36 5.33 -7.61 5.83
N LYS A 37 4.30 -7.71 6.69
CA LYS A 37 3.57 -6.56 7.28
C LYS A 37 3.10 -5.58 6.20
N THR A 38 3.65 -4.36 6.16
CA THR A 38 3.30 -3.34 5.17
C THR A 38 3.57 -3.83 3.74
N ALA A 39 4.68 -4.52 3.50
CA ALA A 39 5.00 -5.06 2.19
C ALA A 39 3.99 -6.12 1.73
N ASP A 40 3.44 -6.93 2.65
CA ASP A 40 2.39 -7.89 2.29
C ASP A 40 1.08 -7.17 1.93
N ALA A 41 0.73 -6.10 2.64
CA ALA A 41 -0.46 -5.30 2.33
C ALA A 41 -0.36 -4.69 0.92
N GLU A 42 0.79 -4.07 0.61
CA GLU A 42 1.06 -3.55 -0.72
C GLU A 42 1.02 -4.66 -1.78
N PHE A 43 1.66 -5.80 -1.53
CA PHE A 43 1.66 -6.93 -2.44
C PHE A 43 0.25 -7.39 -2.82
N ILE A 44 -0.62 -7.52 -1.80
CA ILE A 44 -2.02 -7.91 -1.97
C ILE A 44 -2.80 -6.84 -2.75
N LEU A 45 -2.63 -5.56 -2.44
CA LEU A 45 -3.33 -4.48 -3.14
C LEU A 45 -2.95 -4.44 -4.63
N GLU A 46 -1.66 -4.57 -4.93
CA GLU A 46 -1.18 -4.42 -6.30
C GLU A 46 -1.43 -5.64 -7.19
N ASN A 47 -1.48 -6.84 -6.60
CA ASN A 47 -1.52 -8.08 -7.37
C ASN A 47 -2.75 -8.96 -7.08
N SER A 48 -3.53 -8.67 -6.03
CA SER A 48 -4.58 -9.57 -5.52
C SER A 48 -4.06 -10.98 -5.19
N LEU A 49 -2.80 -11.08 -4.76
CA LEU A 49 -2.14 -12.32 -4.35
C LEU A 49 -1.72 -12.22 -2.90
N TYR A 50 -1.83 -13.33 -2.15
CA TYR A 50 -1.30 -13.40 -0.79
C TYR A 50 0.22 -13.24 -0.76
N GLY A 51 0.74 -12.69 0.35
CA GLY A 51 2.16 -12.76 0.68
C GLY A 51 2.64 -14.19 0.96
N LEU A 52 3.89 -14.32 1.39
CA LEU A 52 4.46 -15.63 1.74
C LEU A 52 4.02 -16.06 3.16
N PRO A 53 3.92 -17.38 3.43
CA PRO A 53 3.63 -17.86 4.77
C PRO A 53 4.76 -17.53 5.78
N GLN A 54 6.00 -17.33 5.29
CA GLN A 54 7.15 -16.90 6.07
C GLN A 54 8.06 -16.01 5.20
N GLY A 55 8.72 -15.04 5.82
CA GLY A 55 9.52 -14.03 5.15
C GLY A 55 8.67 -12.95 4.46
N SER A 56 9.31 -12.17 3.59
CA SER A 56 8.67 -11.11 2.81
C SER A 56 8.72 -11.42 1.32
N ALA A 57 7.56 -11.35 0.66
CA ALA A 57 7.48 -11.47 -0.80
C ALA A 57 8.28 -10.37 -1.49
N PHE A 58 8.20 -9.13 -1.00
CA PHE A 58 8.96 -8.00 -1.56
C PHE A 58 10.47 -8.26 -1.55
N THR A 59 11.00 -8.77 -0.44
CA THR A 59 12.44 -9.01 -0.29
C THR A 59 12.91 -10.21 -1.10
N THR A 60 12.14 -11.31 -1.14
CA THR A 60 12.60 -12.58 -1.72
C THR A 60 12.13 -12.85 -3.14
N LYS A 61 11.16 -12.08 -3.63
CA LYS A 61 10.53 -12.22 -4.96
C LYS A 61 10.53 -10.91 -5.76
N GLY A 62 11.36 -9.94 -5.39
CA GLY A 62 11.40 -8.62 -6.03
C GLY A 62 11.63 -8.64 -7.55
N MET A 63 12.28 -9.67 -8.09
CA MET A 63 12.56 -9.83 -9.52
C MET A 63 11.60 -10.79 -10.25
N ASN A 64 10.53 -11.27 -9.60
CA ASN A 64 9.52 -12.06 -10.29
C ASN A 64 8.79 -11.20 -11.34
N THR A 65 8.20 -11.85 -12.34
CA THR A 65 7.27 -11.18 -13.28
C THR A 65 5.91 -10.98 -12.63
N TYR A 66 5.36 -9.76 -12.72
CA TYR A 66 4.05 -9.40 -12.19
C TYR A 66 3.17 -8.76 -13.27
N ASN A 67 1.85 -8.89 -13.10
CA ASN A 67 0.84 -8.14 -13.84
C ASN A 67 0.09 -7.26 -12.82
N ALA A 68 0.81 -6.33 -12.19
CA ALA A 68 0.28 -5.52 -11.11
C ALA A 68 -0.64 -4.40 -11.62
N ALA A 69 -1.46 -3.85 -10.72
CA ALA A 69 -2.37 -2.74 -11.01
C ALA A 69 -1.73 -1.54 -11.75
N PRO A 70 -0.56 -1.00 -11.35
CA PRO A 70 0.08 0.11 -12.08
C PRO A 70 0.38 -0.25 -13.54
N ALA A 71 0.92 -1.45 -13.82
CA ALA A 71 1.15 -1.91 -15.19
C ALA A 71 -0.15 -2.05 -16.00
N ILE A 72 -1.21 -2.63 -15.41
CA ILE A 72 -2.51 -2.79 -16.07
C ILE A 72 -3.14 -1.43 -16.39
N LEU A 73 -3.05 -0.46 -15.48
CA LEU A 73 -3.62 0.88 -15.67
C LEU A 73 -2.78 1.74 -16.61
N LYS A 74 -1.47 1.48 -16.69
CA LYS A 74 -0.58 2.14 -17.66
C LYS A 74 -1.00 1.86 -19.10
N ASP A 75 -1.47 0.65 -19.42
CA ASP A 75 -2.04 0.32 -20.74
C ASP A 75 -3.30 1.14 -21.06
N LYS A 76 -3.93 1.75 -20.04
CA LYS A 76 -5.07 2.68 -20.17
C LYS A 76 -4.66 4.15 -20.09
N GLY A 77 -3.36 4.45 -20.13
CA GLY A 77 -2.82 5.81 -20.15
C GLY A 77 -2.62 6.45 -18.77
N TYR A 78 -2.70 5.68 -17.67
CA TYR A 78 -2.42 6.21 -16.33
C TYR A 78 -0.92 6.29 -16.07
N THR A 79 -0.51 7.32 -15.33
CA THR A 79 0.82 7.39 -14.70
C THR A 79 0.69 7.03 -13.24
N SER A 80 1.59 6.20 -12.75
CA SER A 80 1.58 5.67 -11.39
C SER A 80 2.71 6.27 -10.54
N ALA A 81 2.45 6.45 -9.24
CA ALA A 81 3.42 6.99 -8.31
C ALA A 81 3.22 6.44 -6.90
N VAL A 82 4.32 6.16 -6.20
CA VAL A 82 4.34 5.92 -4.75
C VAL A 82 5.07 7.07 -4.06
N PHE A 83 4.56 7.49 -2.90
CA PHE A 83 5.12 8.55 -2.06
C PHE A 83 5.41 7.97 -0.67
N HIS A 84 6.65 8.02 -0.21
CA HIS A 84 7.02 7.46 1.09
C HIS A 84 8.22 8.18 1.72
N GLY A 85 8.05 8.69 2.94
CA GLY A 85 9.11 9.40 3.67
C GLY A 85 10.19 8.52 4.32
N ASN A 86 10.56 7.40 3.70
CA ASN A 86 11.67 6.54 4.15
C ASN A 86 12.53 6.15 2.94
N SER A 87 13.75 5.65 3.17
CA SER A 87 14.64 5.18 2.10
C SER A 87 13.92 4.17 1.20
N GLY A 88 14.02 4.35 -0.11
CA GLY A 88 13.38 3.48 -1.08
C GLY A 88 13.88 2.03 -1.06
N SER A 89 15.05 1.79 -0.45
CA SER A 89 15.58 0.43 -0.24
C SER A 89 14.84 -0.34 0.87
N PHE A 90 14.15 0.35 1.78
CA PHE A 90 13.42 -0.30 2.85
C PHE A 90 12.30 -1.19 2.29
N TRP A 91 12.19 -2.41 2.81
CA TRP A 91 11.38 -3.48 2.24
C TRP A 91 11.69 -3.87 0.78
N ASN A 92 12.83 -3.48 0.20
CA ASN A 92 13.18 -3.76 -1.21
C ASN A 92 12.22 -3.11 -2.22
N ARG A 93 11.60 -1.97 -1.87
CA ARG A 93 10.61 -1.27 -2.72
C ARG A 93 11.20 -0.77 -4.03
N ASN A 94 12.40 -0.20 -3.98
CA ASN A 94 13.12 0.27 -5.16
C ASN A 94 13.34 -0.81 -6.24
N GLU A 95 13.34 -2.09 -5.87
CA GLU A 95 13.46 -3.20 -6.81
C GLU A 95 12.09 -3.71 -7.26
N ILE A 96 11.22 -4.10 -6.32
CA ILE A 96 9.94 -4.73 -6.69
C ILE A 96 8.98 -3.78 -7.41
N TYR A 97 9.02 -2.47 -7.13
CA TYR A 97 8.18 -1.49 -7.83
C TYR A 97 8.50 -1.40 -9.32
N LYS A 98 9.76 -1.65 -9.72
CA LYS A 98 10.12 -1.78 -11.14
C LYS A 98 9.41 -2.98 -11.76
N SER A 99 9.38 -4.11 -11.05
CA SER A 99 8.69 -5.33 -11.49
C SER A 99 7.17 -5.20 -11.51
N PHE A 100 6.59 -4.33 -10.68
CA PHE A 100 5.17 -3.97 -10.73
C PHE A 100 4.83 -3.00 -11.86
N GLY A 101 5.82 -2.26 -12.37
CA GLY A 101 5.64 -1.28 -13.45
C GLY A 101 5.23 0.11 -12.95
N TYR A 102 5.59 0.48 -11.73
CA TYR A 102 5.43 1.86 -11.23
C TYR A 102 6.29 2.84 -12.04
N ASP A 103 5.75 4.00 -12.38
CA ASP A 103 6.48 5.03 -13.14
C ASP A 103 7.37 5.88 -12.23
N ASN A 104 6.88 6.21 -11.03
CA ASN A 104 7.60 7.08 -10.09
C ASN A 104 7.59 6.50 -8.68
N PHE A 105 8.71 6.67 -7.99
CA PHE A 105 8.80 6.44 -6.56
C PHE A 105 9.51 7.63 -5.91
N PHE A 106 8.74 8.42 -5.17
CA PHE A 106 9.19 9.57 -4.39
C PHE A 106 9.46 9.07 -2.97
N ASP A 107 10.69 8.64 -2.71
CA ASP A 107 11.13 8.17 -1.40
C ASP A 107 11.70 9.32 -0.55
N ALA A 108 12.34 9.03 0.59
CA ALA A 108 12.83 10.05 1.52
C ALA A 108 13.70 11.15 0.88
N ASP A 109 14.44 10.83 -0.19
CA ASP A 109 15.33 11.77 -0.88
C ASP A 109 14.58 12.94 -1.55
N TYR A 110 13.23 12.91 -1.59
CA TYR A 110 12.38 13.96 -2.16
C TYR A 110 11.77 14.92 -1.13
N TYR A 111 12.04 14.73 0.18
CA TYR A 111 11.32 15.42 1.26
C TYR A 111 12.22 16.23 2.22
N ASP A 112 13.40 16.68 1.77
CA ASP A 112 14.39 17.54 2.47
C ASP A 112 13.87 18.28 3.74
#